data_AF-A0A818JG11-F1
#
_entry.id   AF-A0A818JG11-F1
#
_cell.length_a   1.000
_cell.length_b   1.000
_cell.length_c   1.000
_cell.angle_alpha   90.00
_cell.angle_beta   90.00
_cell.angle_gamma   90.00
#
_symmetry.space_group_name_H-M   'P 1'
#
loop_
_entity.id
_entity.type
_entity.pdbx_description
1 polymer ?
#
loop_
_entity_poly.entity_id
_entity_poly.type
_entity_poly.pdbx_seq_one_letter_code
_entity_poly.pdbx_strand_id
1 'polypeptide(L)'
;MYGDGEKKKNTQMVVNGQHWNIEVQIFPPPYEPLQNNVNFFYHGLSYCTEVKLEEATEEIMTFYAHMLDRDYTSKEVFNNNFMTDWRKSMAQAERE
;
A
#
# COMPACT_ATOMS: atom_id res chain seq x y z
N MET A 1 -5.37 -2.71 12.10
CA MET A 1 -4.50 -2.17 13.16
C MET A 1 -3.22 -2.95 13.02
N TYR A 2 -2.23 -2.40 12.33
CA TYR A 2 -0.93 -3.01 12.18
C TYR A 2 -0.35 -3.23 13.57
N GLY A 3 -0.43 -4.47 14.02
CA GLY A 3 0.16 -4.96 15.25
C GLY A 3 0.94 -6.19 14.86
N ASP A 4 2.04 -5.98 14.15
CA ASP A 4 3.08 -7.00 14.03
C ASP A 4 4.36 -6.31 14.42
N GLY A 5 4.79 -6.56 15.66
CA GLY A 5 6.07 -6.10 16.15
C GLY A 5 7.14 -6.61 15.21
N GLU A 6 8.02 -5.73 14.77
CA GLU A 6 9.17 -6.07 13.96
C GLU A 6 9.90 -7.25 14.62
N LYS A 7 9.83 -8.43 13.98
CA LYS A 7 10.61 -9.59 14.39
C LYS A 7 12.06 -9.30 14.02
N LYS A 8 12.78 -8.57 14.87
CA LYS A 8 14.22 -8.38 14.78
C LYS A 8 14.89 -9.76 14.84
N LYS A 9 15.32 -10.28 13.69
CA LYS A 9 16.19 -11.46 13.68
C LYS A 9 17.59 -11.01 14.10
N ASN A 10 17.94 -11.28 15.35
CA ASN A 10 19.31 -11.10 15.82
C ASN A 10 20.21 -12.07 15.06
N THR A 11 20.99 -11.54 14.11
CA THR A 11 21.99 -12.34 13.39
C THR A 11 23.30 -12.24 14.16
N GLN A 12 23.80 -13.39 14.65
CA GLN A 12 25.14 -13.48 15.22
C GLN A 12 26.16 -13.63 14.08
N MET A 13 27.06 -12.66 13.96
CA MET A 13 28.21 -12.76 13.06
C MET A 13 29.48 -13.01 13.88
N VAL A 14 30.31 -13.96 13.46
CA VAL A 14 31.61 -14.22 14.09
C VAL A 14 32.71 -13.56 13.25
N VAL A 15 33.40 -12.58 13.84
CA VAL A 15 34.56 -11.91 13.22
C VAL A 15 35.73 -12.04 14.19
N ASN A 16 36.85 -12.62 13.75
CA ASN A 16 38.05 -12.88 14.57
C ASN A 16 37.76 -13.66 15.87
N GLY A 17 36.81 -14.61 15.83
CA GLY A 17 36.41 -15.39 17.00
C GLY A 17 35.53 -14.65 18.01
N GLN A 18 35.15 -13.40 17.73
CA GLN A 18 34.21 -12.63 18.53
C GLN A 18 32.83 -12.58 17.88
N HIS A 19 31.79 -12.76 18.70
CA HIS A 19 30.39 -12.73 18.25
C HIS A 19 29.85 -11.29 18.31
N TRP A 20 29.27 -10.83 17.21
CA TRP A 20 28.57 -9.56 17.09
C TRP A 20 27.09 -9.81 16.85
N ASN A 21 26.24 -9.17 17.65
CA ASN A 21 24.80 -9.12 17.37
C ASN A 21 24.54 -7.93 16.47
N ILE A 22 24.06 -8.17 15.25
CA ILE A 22 23.71 -7.12 14.30
C ILE A 22 22.19 -7.14 14.11
N GLU A 23 21.56 -5.99 14.37
CA GLU A 23 20.17 -5.77 13.98
C GLU A 23 20.15 -5.45 12.49
N VAL A 24 19.57 -6.36 11.70
CA VAL A 24 19.36 -6.16 10.27
C VAL A 24 17.99 -5.53 10.08
N GLN A 25 17.92 -4.40 9.36
CA GLN A 25 16.64 -3.84 8.94
C GLN A 25 15.97 -4.81 7.97
N ILE A 26 14.78 -5.27 8.33
CA ILE A 26 13.95 -6.09 7.44
C ILE A 26 12.99 -5.13 6.73
N PHE A 27 13.05 -5.11 5.41
CA PHE A 27 12.11 -4.34 4.59
C PHE A 27 10.80 -5.13 4.42
N PRO A 28 9.66 -4.43 4.23
CA PRO A 28 8.43 -5.09 3.84
C PRO A 28 8.62 -5.84 2.51
N PRO A 29 7.87 -6.93 2.28
CA PRO A 29 7.86 -7.61 0.99
C PRO A 29 7.39 -6.64 -0.12
N PRO A 30 7.77 -6.88 -1.38
CA PRO A 30 7.22 -6.13 -2.50
C PRO A 30 5.71 -6.34 -2.61
N TYR A 31 5.02 -5.35 -3.19
CA TYR A 31 3.59 -5.46 -3.49
C TYR A 31 3.31 -6.60 -4.47
N GLU A 32 2.22 -7.33 -4.23
CA GLU A 32 1.70 -8.36 -5.13
C GLU A 32 0.46 -7.80 -5.84
N PRO A 33 0.46 -7.71 -7.18
CA PRO A 33 -0.70 -7.21 -7.93
C PRO A 33 -1.97 -8.02 -7.68
N LEU A 34 -3.12 -7.35 -7.78
CA LEU A 34 -4.42 -7.98 -7.62
C LEU A 34 -4.67 -9.03 -8.71
N GLN A 35 -5.44 -10.05 -8.35
CA GLN A 35 -5.85 -11.07 -9.31
C GLN A 35 -6.74 -10.44 -10.40
N ASN A 36 -6.68 -10.96 -11.63
CA ASN A 36 -7.45 -10.45 -12.78
C ASN A 36 -8.98 -10.49 -12.61
N ASN A 37 -9.52 -11.08 -11.54
CA ASN A 37 -10.95 -11.07 -11.23
C ASN A 37 -11.37 -9.93 -10.28
N VAL A 38 -10.41 -9.16 -9.76
CA VAL A 38 -10.65 -8.01 -8.90
C VAL A 38 -10.54 -6.76 -9.78
N ASN A 39 -11.68 -6.15 -10.05
CA ASN A 39 -11.77 -5.00 -10.93
C ASN A 39 -11.99 -3.73 -10.11
N PHE A 40 -11.26 -2.67 -10.47
CA PHE A 40 -11.50 -1.35 -9.92
C PHE A 40 -12.53 -0.62 -10.78
N PHE A 41 -13.61 -0.17 -10.14
CA PHE A 41 -14.68 0.58 -10.80
C PHE A 41 -14.66 2.02 -10.32
N TYR A 42 -14.61 2.95 -11.28
CA TYR A 42 -14.73 4.37 -11.02
C TYR A 42 -15.99 4.92 -11.68
N HIS A 43 -16.85 5.56 -10.89
CA HIS A 43 -18.04 6.21 -11.41
C HIS A 43 -17.69 7.64 -11.87
N GLY A 44 -17.58 7.82 -13.19
CA GLY A 44 -17.43 9.13 -13.81
C GLY A 44 -18.78 9.83 -14.02
N LEU A 45 -18.80 10.89 -14.84
CA LEU A 45 -19.98 11.73 -15.08
C LEU A 45 -21.10 11.07 -15.91
N SER A 46 -20.91 9.88 -16.51
CA SER A 46 -21.92 9.27 -17.40
C SER A 46 -22.04 7.74 -17.37
N TYR A 47 -21.07 6.98 -16.84
CA TYR A 47 -21.14 5.51 -16.70
C TYR A 47 -20.11 4.99 -15.69
N CYS A 48 -20.34 3.80 -15.12
CA CYS A 48 -19.32 3.06 -14.38
C CYS A 48 -18.35 2.44 -15.39
N THR A 49 -17.08 2.81 -15.33
CA THR A 49 -16.03 2.23 -16.18
C THR A 49 -15.12 1.35 -15.33
N GLU A 50 -14.76 0.19 -15.86
CA GLU A 50 -13.66 -0.61 -15.33
C GLU A 50 -12.35 0.08 -15.69
N VAL A 51 -11.54 0.39 -14.67
CA VAL A 51 -10.24 1.04 -14.84
C VAL A 51 -9.17 0.07 -14.39
N LYS A 52 -8.24 -0.27 -15.29
CA LYS A 52 -7.06 -1.04 -14.94
C LYS A 52 -5.97 -0.09 -14.45
N LEU A 53 -5.63 -0.21 -13.17
CA LEU A 53 -4.62 0.63 -12.52
C LEU A 53 -3.21 0.06 -12.73
N GLU A 54 -2.20 0.93 -12.74
CA GLU A 54 -0.79 0.57 -12.61
C GLU A 54 -0.49 0.06 -11.19
N GLU A 55 0.51 -0.81 -11.03
CA GLU A 55 0.85 -1.46 -9.75
C GLU A 55 1.02 -0.47 -8.59
N ALA A 56 1.68 0.67 -8.80
CA ALA A 56 1.89 1.69 -7.77
C ALA A 56 0.57 2.37 -7.34
N THR A 57 -0.32 2.64 -8.30
CA THR A 57 -1.64 3.24 -8.05
C THR A 57 -2.59 2.24 -7.39
N GLU A 58 -2.49 0.98 -7.81
CA GLU A 58 -3.26 -0.14 -7.29
C GLU A 58 -2.89 -0.44 -5.83
N GLU A 59 -1.60 -0.51 -5.49
CA GLU A 59 -1.11 -0.73 -4.13
C GLU A 59 -1.72 0.30 -3.16
N ILE A 60 -1.69 1.57 -3.55
CA ILE A 60 -2.25 2.66 -2.73
C ILE A 60 -3.77 2.51 -2.55
N MET A 61 -4.50 2.12 -3.59
CA MET A 61 -5.94 1.85 -3.47
C MET A 61 -6.25 0.62 -2.63
N THR A 62 -5.41 -0.41 -2.68
CA THR A 62 -5.58 -1.60 -1.86
C THR A 62 -5.49 -1.25 -0.37
N PHE A 63 -4.60 -0.32 0.03
CA PHE A 63 -4.59 0.20 1.41
C PHE A 63 -5.91 0.87 1.78
N TYR A 64 -6.46 1.71 0.89
CA TYR A 64 -7.75 2.36 1.12
C TYR A 64 -8.89 1.37 1.23
N ALA A 65 -8.94 0.37 0.35
CA ALA A 65 -9.93 -0.70 0.36
C ALA A 65 -9.92 -1.47 1.68
N HIS A 66 -8.75 -1.80 2.21
CA HIS A 66 -8.60 -2.43 3.54
C HIS A 66 -8.99 -1.53 4.71
N MET A 67 -9.08 -0.22 4.47
CA MET A 67 -9.42 0.77 5.48
C MET A 67 -10.89 1.16 5.46
N LEU A 68 -11.68 0.72 4.46
CA LEU A 68 -13.09 1.12 4.29
C LEU A 68 -13.95 0.91 5.54
N ASP A 69 -13.72 -0.15 6.30
CA ASP A 69 -14.49 -0.50 7.52
C ASP A 69 -14.04 0.26 8.79
N ARG A 70 -13.19 1.28 8.67
CA ARG A 70 -12.58 1.99 9.81
C ARG A 70 -13.21 3.36 10.03
N ASP A 71 -13.25 3.82 11.28
CA ASP A 71 -13.84 5.12 11.65
C ASP A 71 -13.17 6.37 11.03
N TYR A 72 -12.03 6.23 10.37
CA TYR A 72 -11.35 7.34 9.71
C TYR A 72 -11.69 7.48 8.22
N THR A 73 -12.21 6.45 7.54
CA THR A 73 -12.69 6.57 6.15
C THR A 73 -14.04 7.27 6.04
N SER A 74 -14.74 7.47 7.16
CA SER A 74 -15.92 8.33 7.24
C SER A 74 -15.57 9.81 7.43
N LYS A 75 -14.30 10.15 7.69
CA LYS A 75 -13.84 11.53 7.90
C LYS A 75 -13.50 12.17 6.56
N GLU A 76 -14.20 13.25 6.24
CA GLU A 76 -13.99 14.00 4.99
C GLU A 76 -12.54 14.47 4.81
N VAL A 77 -11.88 14.93 5.89
CA VAL A 77 -10.48 15.37 5.86
C VAL A 77 -9.53 14.25 5.43
N PHE A 78 -9.77 13.01 5.90
CA PHE A 78 -8.96 11.86 5.52
C PHE A 78 -9.17 11.55 4.04
N ASN A 79 -10.42 11.49 3.58
CA ASN A 79 -10.75 11.19 2.19
C ASN A 79 -10.18 12.25 1.24
N ASN A 80 -10.28 13.53 1.57
CA ASN A 80 -9.76 14.61 0.73
C ASN A 80 -8.24 14.56 0.62
N ASN A 81 -7.53 14.32 1.72
CA ASN A 81 -6.07 14.18 1.69
C ASN A 81 -5.65 12.93 0.92
N PHE A 82 -6.28 11.79 1.22
CA PHE A 82 -5.99 10.51 0.59
C PHE A 82 -6.20 10.58 -0.93
N MET A 83 -7.35 11.06 -1.39
CA MET A 83 -7.66 11.15 -2.82
C MET A 83 -6.74 12.15 -3.53
N THR A 84 -6.33 13.22 -2.86
CA THR A 84 -5.39 14.21 -3.40
C THR A 84 -4.00 13.59 -3.61
N ASP A 85 -3.52 12.80 -2.64
CA ASP A 85 -2.22 12.14 -2.75
C ASP A 85 -2.26 10.94 -3.70
N TRP A 86 -3.35 10.19 -3.71
CA TRP A 86 -3.56 9.10 -4.66
C TRP A 86 -3.57 9.57 -6.12
N ARG A 87 -4.19 10.73 -6.42
CA ARG A 87 -4.09 11.32 -7.77
C ARG A 87 -2.67 11.66 -8.19
N LYS A 88 -1.73 11.85 -7.26
CA LYS A 88 -0.31 12.11 -7.59
C LYS A 88 0.44 10.83 -7.96
N SER A 89 -0.01 9.66 -7.49
CA SER A 89 0.60 8.37 -7.84
C SER A 89 0.10 7.80 -9.18
N MET A 90 -1.11 8.20 -9.61
CA MET A 90 -1.67 7.82 -10.91
C MET A 90 -0.77 8.17 -12.10
N ALA A 91 -0.74 7.34 -13.13
CA ALA A 91 -0.18 7.72 -14.42
C ALA A 91 -1.02 8.81 -15.09
N GLN A 92 -0.41 9.63 -15.98
CA GLN A 92 -1.14 10.71 -16.68
C GLN A 92 -2.36 10.18 -17.44
N ALA A 93 -2.26 9.00 -18.04
CA ALA A 93 -3.34 8.34 -18.76
C ALA A 93 -4.51 7.87 -17.85
N GLU A 94 -4.29 7.75 -16.55
CA GLU A 94 -5.30 7.34 -15.56
C GLU A 94 -6.02 8.55 -14.92
N ARG A 95 -5.46 9.76 -15.09
CA ARG A 95 -5.99 11.01 -14.52
C ARG A 95 -6.95 11.76 -15.45
N GLU A 96 -6.95 11.40 -16.73
CA GLU A 96 -7.76 12.00 -17.81
C GLU A 96 -9.14 11.34 -17.91
#